data_AF-A0A9N9GZN3-F1
#
_entry.id   AF-A0A9N9GZN3-F1
#
_cell.length_a   1.000
_cell.length_b   1.000
_cell.length_c   1.000
_cell.angle_alpha   90.00
_cell.angle_beta   90.00
_cell.angle_gamma   90.00
#
_symmetry.space_group_name_H-M   'P 1'
#
loop_
_entity.id
_entity.type
_entity.pdbx_description
1 polymer ?
#
loop_
_entity_poly.entity_id
_entity_poly.type
_entity_poly.pdbx_seq_one_letter_code
_entity_poly.pdbx_strand_id
1 'polypeptide(L)'
;MKPQVINRETVSNEAKKVMEKLQNHLHLSLQQYRLILLCNTPLSEALRRVLPDDLPSNVALVCEDNFAKFYGPVYANRAQFAAANEKVNINSAYKWELCLIRGVGPQTACDIIAKRKERPFEGEMDLLRRVKFPRRELSQIEF
;
A
#
# COMPACT_ATOMS: atom_id res chain seq x y z
N MET A 1 -3.53 -24.85 -3.86
CA MET A 1 -4.25 -24.07 -4.90
C MET A 1 -3.28 -23.86 -6.06
N LYS A 2 -3.64 -24.18 -7.31
CA LYS A 2 -2.75 -23.90 -8.45
C LYS A 2 -2.70 -22.38 -8.68
N PRO A 3 -1.52 -21.77 -8.90
CA PRO A 3 -1.44 -20.36 -9.27
C PRO A 3 -2.28 -20.12 -10.52
N GLN A 4 -3.14 -19.11 -10.48
CA GLN A 4 -3.93 -18.74 -11.64
C GLN A 4 -3.02 -18.00 -12.63
N VAL A 5 -2.97 -18.47 -13.87
CA VAL A 5 -2.19 -17.81 -14.92
C VAL A 5 -2.93 -16.54 -15.30
N ILE A 6 -2.29 -15.38 -15.08
CA ILE A 6 -2.84 -14.09 -15.49
C ILE A 6 -2.60 -13.94 -16.99
N ASN A 7 -3.69 -13.91 -17.76
CA ASN A 7 -3.68 -13.64 -19.20
C ASN A 7 -4.84 -12.69 -19.57
N ARG A 8 -4.87 -12.23 -20.83
CA ARG A 8 -5.89 -11.28 -21.32
C ARG A 8 -7.31 -11.77 -21.04
N GLU A 9 -7.59 -13.01 -21.41
CA GLU A 9 -8.92 -13.61 -21.26
C GLU A 9 -9.35 -13.68 -19.79
N THR A 10 -8.45 -14.08 -18.90
CA THR A 10 -8.71 -14.15 -17.46
C THR A 10 -9.03 -12.77 -16.90
N VAL A 11 -8.24 -11.75 -17.26
CA VAL A 11 -8.46 -10.36 -16.83
C VAL A 11 -9.81 -9.83 -17.34
N SER A 12 -10.11 -9.99 -18.62
CA SER A 12 -11.37 -9.52 -19.22
C SER A 12 -12.60 -10.22 -18.62
N ASN A 13 -12.52 -11.54 -18.43
CA ASN A 13 -13.63 -12.33 -17.88
C ASN A 13 -13.92 -11.97 -16.42
N GLU A 14 -12.88 -11.84 -15.60
CA GLU A 14 -13.07 -11.44 -14.19
C GLU A 14 -13.57 -9.99 -14.08
N ALA A 15 -13.05 -9.08 -14.88
CA ALA A 15 -13.56 -7.71 -14.93
C ALA A 15 -15.04 -7.67 -15.33
N LYS A 16 -15.42 -8.39 -16.39
CA LYS A 16 -16.81 -8.45 -16.86
C LYS A 16 -17.76 -8.99 -15.78
N LYS A 17 -17.42 -10.12 -15.15
CA LYS A 17 -18.24 -10.70 -14.07
C LYS A 17 -18.46 -9.72 -12.92
N VAL A 18 -17.41 -9.04 -12.47
CA VAL A 18 -17.51 -8.07 -11.38
C VAL A 18 -18.35 -6.87 -11.81
N MET A 19 -18.12 -6.32 -13.00
CA MET A 19 -18.88 -5.18 -13.52
C MET A 19 -20.38 -5.51 -13.66
N GLU A 20 -20.72 -6.66 -14.22
CA GLU A 20 -22.11 -7.14 -14.29
C GLU A 20 -22.74 -7.23 -12.92
N LYS A 21 -22.00 -7.72 -11.92
CA LYS A 21 -22.53 -7.81 -10.55
C LYS A 21 -22.81 -6.43 -9.94
N LEU A 22 -21.87 -5.50 -10.10
CA LEU A 22 -22.00 -4.14 -9.56
C LEU A 22 -23.12 -3.34 -10.26
N GLN A 23 -23.30 -3.54 -11.56
CA GLN A 23 -24.32 -2.84 -12.33
C GLN A 23 -25.72 -3.46 -12.17
N ASN A 24 -25.82 -4.79 -12.27
CA ASN A 24 -27.12 -5.46 -12.33
C ASN A 24 -27.73 -5.69 -10.94
N HIS A 25 -26.90 -5.89 -9.90
CA HIS A 25 -27.40 -6.14 -8.55
C HIS A 25 -27.27 -4.95 -7.60
N LEU A 26 -26.30 -4.06 -7.81
CA LEU A 26 -26.08 -2.89 -6.96
C LEU A 26 -26.39 -1.57 -7.65
N HIS A 27 -26.77 -1.59 -8.93
CA HIS A 27 -27.16 -0.42 -9.72
C HIS A 27 -26.13 0.73 -9.71
N LEU A 28 -24.84 0.37 -9.63
CA LEU A 28 -23.74 1.35 -9.67
C LEU A 28 -23.37 1.68 -11.11
N SER A 29 -23.29 2.97 -11.43
CA SER A 29 -22.71 3.46 -12.69
C SER A 29 -21.18 3.35 -12.70
N LEU A 30 -20.57 3.38 -13.88
CA LEU A 30 -19.11 3.28 -14.04
C LEU A 30 -18.33 4.41 -13.35
N GLN A 31 -18.97 5.54 -13.03
CA GLN A 31 -18.33 6.65 -12.32
C GLN A 31 -18.31 6.46 -10.80
N GLN A 32 -19.13 5.55 -10.27
CA GLN A 32 -19.26 5.32 -8.83
C GLN A 32 -18.26 4.31 -8.28
N TYR A 33 -17.47 3.65 -9.13
CA TYR A 33 -16.47 2.69 -8.71
C TYR A 33 -15.26 2.66 -9.63
N ARG A 34 -14.14 2.16 -9.10
CA ARG A 34 -13.01 1.68 -9.88
C ARG A 34 -12.73 0.23 -9.54
N LEU A 35 -12.58 -0.60 -10.56
CA LEU A 35 -12.10 -1.97 -10.40
C LEU A 35 -10.58 -1.98 -10.44
N ILE A 36 -9.95 -2.51 -9.41
CA ILE A 36 -8.49 -2.66 -9.34
C ILE A 36 -8.16 -4.14 -9.46
N LEU A 37 -7.41 -4.50 -10.50
CA LEU A 37 -6.81 -5.81 -10.67
C LEU A 37 -5.39 -5.75 -10.14
N LEU A 38 -5.14 -6.44 -9.03
CA LEU A 38 -3.85 -6.40 -8.35
C LEU A 38 -3.04 -7.67 -8.68
N CYS A 39 -1.81 -7.47 -9.14
CA CYS A 39 -0.84 -8.52 -9.40
C CYS A 39 0.39 -8.33 -8.50
N ASN A 40 0.79 -9.36 -7.77
CA ASN A 40 1.96 -9.31 -6.88
C ASN A 40 3.27 -9.67 -7.59
N THR A 41 3.27 -9.69 -8.92
CA THR A 41 4.46 -9.96 -9.73
C THR A 41 4.57 -8.92 -10.84
N PRO A 42 5.76 -8.72 -11.43
CA PRO A 42 5.92 -7.88 -12.60
C PRO A 42 5.01 -8.35 -13.73
N LEU A 43 4.51 -7.42 -14.54
CA LEU A 43 3.75 -7.80 -15.73
C LEU A 43 4.72 -8.41 -16.74
N SER A 44 4.37 -9.60 -17.24
CA SER A 44 5.08 -10.16 -18.38
C SER A 44 4.96 -9.22 -19.58
N GLU A 45 5.99 -9.20 -20.43
CA GLU A 45 6.02 -8.36 -21.64
C GLU A 45 4.77 -8.58 -22.53
N ALA A 46 4.25 -9.81 -22.56
CA ALA A 46 3.02 -10.17 -23.25
C ALA A 46 1.77 -9.46 -22.67
N LEU A 47 1.68 -9.28 -21.35
CA LEU A 47 0.56 -8.57 -20.73
C LEU A 47 0.68 -7.06 -20.86
N ARG A 48 1.90 -6.52 -20.79
CA ARG A 48 2.17 -5.08 -20.96
C ARG A 48 1.72 -4.56 -22.33
N ARG A 49 1.80 -5.38 -23.38
CA ARG A 49 1.42 -4.98 -24.74
C ARG A 49 -0.07 -5.08 -25.04
N VAL A 50 -0.84 -5.80 -24.23
CA VAL A 50 -2.20 -6.25 -24.58
C VAL A 50 -3.26 -5.65 -23.66
N LEU A 51 -2.92 -5.33 -22.41
CA LEU A 51 -3.90 -4.90 -21.42
C LEU A 51 -4.08 -3.39 -21.24
N PRO A 52 -3.06 -2.51 -21.41
CA PRO A 52 -3.25 -1.08 -21.13
C PRO A 52 -4.28 -0.38 -22.04
N ASP A 53 -4.37 -0.77 -23.32
CA ASP A 53 -5.17 -0.05 -24.32
C ASP A 53 -6.62 -0.55 -24.43
N ASP A 54 -6.90 -1.79 -24.01
CA ASP A 54 -8.21 -2.43 -24.14
C ASP A 54 -9.05 -2.43 -22.85
N LEU A 55 -8.53 -1.86 -21.75
CA LEU A 55 -9.24 -1.81 -20.47
C LEU A 55 -10.28 -0.67 -20.44
N PRO A 56 -11.49 -0.91 -19.90
CA PRO A 56 -12.45 0.15 -19.65
C PRO A 56 -11.87 1.23 -18.73
N SER A 57 -12.31 2.48 -18.90
CA SER A 57 -11.78 3.64 -18.16
C SER A 57 -11.93 3.55 -16.63
N ASN A 58 -12.83 2.70 -16.13
CA ASN A 58 -13.06 2.44 -14.71
C ASN A 58 -12.27 1.22 -14.18
N VAL A 59 -11.42 0.58 -15.00
CA VAL A 59 -10.59 -0.56 -14.61
C VAL A 59 -9.13 -0.16 -14.59
N ALA A 60 -8.41 -0.51 -13.54
CA ALA A 60 -6.98 -0.31 -13.41
C ALA A 60 -6.26 -1.64 -13.15
N LEU A 61 -5.21 -1.91 -13.92
CA LEU A 61 -4.29 -3.01 -13.66
C LEU A 61 -3.08 -2.50 -12.90
N VAL A 62 -2.92 -2.97 -11.67
CA VAL A 62 -1.81 -2.61 -10.80
C VAL A 62 -0.95 -3.85 -10.57
N CYS A 63 0.34 -3.71 -10.81
CA CYS A 63 1.38 -4.72 -10.64
C CYS A 63 2.57 -4.10 -9.92
N GLU A 64 3.57 -4.91 -9.58
CA GLU A 64 4.80 -4.44 -8.92
C GLU A 64 5.40 -3.21 -9.63
N ASP A 65 5.45 -3.23 -10.97
CA ASP A 65 6.10 -2.20 -11.78
C ASP A 65 5.43 -0.82 -11.71
N ASN A 66 4.11 -0.77 -11.49
CA ASN A 66 3.34 0.47 -11.51
C ASN A 66 2.62 0.76 -10.18
N PHE A 67 2.82 -0.08 -9.16
CA PHE A 67 2.18 0.05 -7.85
C PHE A 67 2.47 1.41 -7.21
N ALA A 68 3.73 1.83 -7.19
CA ALA A 68 4.15 3.14 -6.69
C ALA A 68 3.58 4.31 -7.49
N LYS A 69 3.44 4.16 -8.81
CA LYS A 69 2.85 5.18 -9.67
C LYS A 69 1.34 5.31 -9.45
N PHE A 70 0.64 4.19 -9.26
CA PHE A 70 -0.81 4.17 -9.10
C PHE A 70 -1.25 4.67 -7.72
N TYR A 71 -0.66 4.13 -6.66
CA TYR A 71 -1.02 4.48 -5.28
C TYR A 71 -0.29 5.72 -4.76
N GLY A 72 0.77 6.15 -5.44
CA GLY A 72 1.70 7.13 -4.92
C GLY A 72 2.65 6.52 -3.88
N PRO A 73 3.81 7.16 -3.64
CA PRO A 73 4.88 6.58 -2.83
C PRO A 73 4.45 6.27 -1.39
N VAL A 74 3.57 7.10 -0.82
CA VAL A 74 3.09 6.94 0.58
C VAL A 74 2.26 5.67 0.74
N TYR A 75 1.26 5.45 -0.13
CA TYR A 75 0.40 4.28 -0.04
C TYR A 75 1.11 3.02 -0.51
N ALA A 76 1.99 3.14 -1.51
CA ALA A 76 2.79 2.02 -1.98
C ALA A 76 3.70 1.45 -0.89
N ASN A 77 4.43 2.33 -0.19
CA ASN A 77 5.28 1.93 0.93
C ASN A 77 4.44 1.34 2.08
N ARG A 78 3.27 1.92 2.41
CA ARG A 78 2.38 1.32 3.43
C ARG A 78 1.97 -0.11 3.09
N ALA A 79 1.60 -0.36 1.85
CA ALA A 79 1.19 -1.70 1.43
C ALA A 79 2.38 -2.67 1.35
N GLN A 80 3.57 -2.21 0.98
CA GLN A 80 4.80 -3.01 1.08
C GLN A 80 5.14 -3.36 2.53
N PHE A 81 5.18 -2.39 3.44
CA PHE A 81 5.42 -2.62 4.87
C PHE A 81 4.39 -3.61 5.46
N ALA A 82 3.10 -3.41 5.15
CA ALA A 82 2.04 -4.30 5.60
C ALA A 82 2.15 -5.72 5.02
N ALA A 83 2.54 -5.86 3.75
CA ALA A 83 2.71 -7.16 3.11
C ALA A 83 3.94 -7.92 3.62
N ALA A 84 5.02 -7.20 3.94
CA ALA A 84 6.26 -7.76 4.44
C ALA A 84 6.23 -8.07 5.96
N ASN A 85 5.18 -7.66 6.67
CA ASN A 85 5.15 -7.61 8.15
C ASN A 85 6.39 -6.91 8.73
N GLU A 86 6.96 -5.95 7.99
CA GLU A 86 8.15 -5.23 8.39
C GLU A 86 7.80 -4.18 9.44
N LYS A 87 8.66 -4.06 10.44
CA LYS A 87 8.55 -3.04 11.48
C LYS A 87 9.34 -1.80 11.06
N VAL A 88 8.84 -0.63 11.44
CA VAL A 88 9.54 0.64 11.20
C VAL A 88 10.61 0.82 12.28
N ASN A 89 11.87 0.89 11.87
CA ASN A 89 12.97 1.19 12.80
C ASN A 89 12.94 2.68 13.21
N ILE A 90 12.63 2.96 14.47
CA ILE A 90 12.48 4.32 15.00
C ILE A 90 13.79 5.11 14.96
N ASN A 91 14.93 4.44 15.07
CA ASN A 91 16.24 5.10 15.12
C ASN A 91 16.78 5.48 13.73
N SER A 92 16.34 4.82 12.65
CA SER A 92 16.81 5.09 11.28
C SER A 92 15.74 5.64 10.33
N ALA A 93 14.46 5.32 10.52
CA ALA A 93 13.39 5.64 9.57
C ALA A 93 13.31 7.13 9.19
N TYR A 94 13.02 7.42 7.93
CA TYR A 94 12.76 8.76 7.43
C TYR A 94 11.46 9.33 7.99
N LYS A 95 11.31 10.66 7.96
CA LYS A 95 10.11 11.34 8.46
C LYS A 95 8.82 10.80 7.85
N TRP A 96 8.83 10.52 6.54
CA TRP A 96 7.66 10.02 5.84
C TRP A 96 7.33 8.57 6.23
N GLU A 97 8.33 7.72 6.52
CA GLU A 97 8.15 6.35 7.03
C GLU A 97 7.51 6.37 8.42
N LEU A 98 7.99 7.24 9.31
CA LEU A 98 7.38 7.45 10.62
C LEU A 98 5.90 7.87 10.50
N CYS A 99 5.59 8.74 9.53
CA CYS A 99 4.20 9.14 9.24
C CYS A 99 3.33 8.03 8.63
N LEU A 100 3.88 6.87 8.29
CA LEU A 100 3.08 5.71 7.89
C LEU A 100 2.39 5.05 9.09
N ILE A 101 2.97 5.17 10.28
CA ILE A 101 2.42 4.62 11.53
C ILE A 101 1.15 5.39 11.90
N ARG A 102 0.06 4.66 12.19
CA ARG A 102 -1.23 5.28 12.49
C ARG A 102 -1.13 6.17 13.74
N GLY A 103 -1.53 7.44 13.61
CA GLY A 103 -1.47 8.39 14.72
C GLY A 103 -0.10 9.06 14.92
N VAL A 104 0.92 8.71 14.13
CA VAL A 104 2.18 9.46 14.07
C VAL A 104 2.06 10.52 12.98
N GLY A 105 1.72 11.73 13.38
CA GLY A 105 1.66 12.89 12.46
C GLY A 105 3.04 13.51 12.20
N PRO A 106 3.11 14.52 11.30
CA PRO A 106 4.35 15.21 10.97
C PRO A 106 5.08 15.80 12.19
N GLN A 107 4.33 16.26 13.20
CA GLN A 107 4.89 16.80 14.44
C GLN A 107 5.55 15.70 15.27
N THR A 108 4.84 14.61 15.55
CA THR A 108 5.39 13.45 16.28
C THR A 108 6.62 12.88 15.57
N ALA A 109 6.58 12.78 14.24
CA ALA A 109 7.74 12.32 13.46
C ALA A 109 8.95 13.26 13.59
N CYS A 110 8.73 14.58 13.61
CA CYS A 110 9.77 15.56 13.89
C CYS A 110 10.34 15.40 15.30
N ASP A 111 9.49 15.20 16.31
CA ASP A 111 9.92 15.00 17.70
C ASP A 111 10.78 13.72 17.83
N ILE A 112 10.39 12.63 17.18
CA ILE A 112 11.18 11.38 17.12
C ILE A 112 12.57 11.65 16.53
N ILE A 113 12.64 12.31 15.37
CA ILE A 113 13.90 12.60 14.69
C ILE A 113 14.79 13.52 15.54
N ALA A 114 14.20 14.53 16.19
CA ALA A 114 14.95 15.42 17.09
C ALA A 114 15.51 14.62 18.27
N LYS A 115 14.70 13.79 18.92
CA LYS A 115 15.10 13.03 20.10
C LYS A 115 16.13 11.95 19.77
N ARG A 116 15.99 11.19 18.69
CA ARG A 116 17.00 10.17 18.34
C ARG A 116 18.38 10.76 17.96
N LYS A 117 18.42 12.02 17.50
CA LYS A 117 19.67 12.74 17.25
C LYS A 117 20.41 13.11 18.55
N GLU A 118 19.69 13.36 19.64
CA GLU A 118 20.29 13.54 20.97
C GLU A 118 20.94 12.24 21.46
N ARG A 119 20.17 11.14 21.38
CA ARG A 119 20.65 9.75 21.50
C ARG A 119 19.59 8.79 20.94
N PRO A 120 19.99 7.63 20.38
CA PRO A 120 19.05 6.57 19.98
C PRO A 120 18.08 6.18 21.10
N PHE A 121 16.91 5.68 20.73
CA PHE A 121 15.95 5.09 21.65
C PHE A 121 16.38 3.65 21.95
N GLU A 122 16.37 3.29 23.23
CA GLU A 122 16.75 1.94 23.71
C GLU A 122 15.59 0.95 23.69
N GLY A 123 14.36 1.44 23.55
CA GLY A 123 13.16 0.61 23.55
C GLY A 123 11.88 1.40 23.72
N GLU A 124 10.76 0.68 23.77
CA GLU A 124 9.40 1.25 23.78
C GLU A 124 9.17 2.22 24.92
N MET A 125 9.62 1.88 26.12
CA MET A 125 9.47 2.72 27.31
C MET A 125 10.30 3.99 27.24
N ASP A 126 11.46 3.96 26.56
CA ASP A 126 12.26 5.15 26.35
C ASP A 126 11.60 6.10 25.33
N LEU A 127 11.05 5.54 24.24
CA LEU A 127 10.28 6.27 23.26
C LEU A 127 9.07 6.97 23.88
N LEU A 128 8.24 6.24 24.63
CA LEU A 128 7.02 6.77 25.25
C LEU A 128 7.28 7.85 26.30
N ARG A 129 8.44 7.83 26.97
CA ARG A 129 8.83 8.88 27.93
C ARG A 129 9.27 10.17 27.25
N ARG A 130 9.85 10.07 26.05
CA ARG A 130 10.48 11.19 25.34
C ARG A 130 9.58 11.80 24.28
N VAL A 131 8.62 11.05 23.74
CA VAL A 131 7.73 11.45 22.65
C VAL A 131 6.30 10.96 22.89
N LYS A 132 5.30 11.74 22.48
CA LYS A 132 3.87 11.36 22.50
C LYS A 132 3.53 10.33 21.41
N PHE A 133 4.10 9.13 21.49
CA PHE A 133 3.89 8.05 20.53
C PHE A 133 2.61 7.23 20.83
N PRO A 134 1.84 6.79 19.81
CA PRO A 134 0.62 6.00 20.02
C PRO A 134 0.94 4.58 20.51
N ARG A 135 0.62 4.28 21.78
CA ARG A 135 0.91 2.99 22.43
C ARG A 135 0.39 1.76 21.68
N ARG A 136 -0.72 1.89 20.95
CA ARG A 136 -1.33 0.78 20.19
C ARG A 136 -0.47 0.33 19.00
N GLU A 137 0.46 1.17 18.56
CA GLU A 137 1.28 0.91 17.38
C GLU A 137 2.71 0.47 17.74
N LEU A 138 3.00 0.18 19.02
CA LEU A 138 4.33 -0.31 19.43
C LEU A 138 4.72 -1.62 18.74
N SER A 139 3.75 -2.47 18.39
CA SER A 139 4.00 -3.70 17.64
C SER A 139 4.49 -3.47 16.20
N GLN A 140 4.30 -2.27 15.65
CA GLN A 140 4.67 -1.89 14.29
C GLN A 140 6.10 -1.34 14.19
N ILE A 141 6.84 -1.30 15.30
CA ILE A 141 8.14 -0.63 15.36
C ILE A 141 9.24 -1.51 15.94
N GLU A 142 10.47 -1.14 15.60
CA GLU A 142 11.70 -1.66 16.18
C GLU A 142 12.69 -0.52 16.44
N PHE A 143 13.82 -0.82 17.09
CA PHE A 143 14.79 0.16 17.59
C PHE A 143 16.15 -0.08 16.95
#